data_AF-A0AA50HSZ8-F1
#
_entry.id   AF-A0AA50HSZ8-F1
#
_cell.length_a   1.000
_cell.length_b   1.000
_cell.length_c   1.000
_cell.angle_alpha   90.00
_cell.angle_beta   90.00
_cell.angle_gamma   90.00
#
_symmetry.space_group_name_H-M   'P 1'
#
loop_
_entity.id
_entity.type
_entity.pdbx_description
1 polymer ?
#
loop_
_entity_poly.entity_id
_entity_poly.type
_entity_poly.pdbx_seq_one_letter_code
_entity_poly.pdbx_strand_id
1 'polypeptide(L)'
;MSTLLGILAILSAAAAAGMRIALPLLIVGLIQGQLWSEVPLLWRVNPQVVVAVLTSWSLFELFGSKKLLGQRVLQIVQLLFTPLVGAMMAITVARLLTSELASQLEMDFRFPPLWVVGAIGSLFALAIRLVAIGWFFRLRGLPFWVTVLEDLFSVGLVLFAFKAPKNGGLIAILLLWIVVRSSTAWRTWFLANHSRDQPSEPKNRQ
;
A
#
# COMPACT_ATOMS: atom_id res chain seq x y z
N MET A 1 13.99 7.18 20.35
CA MET A 1 14.30 7.03 18.91
C MET A 1 13.74 5.73 18.32
N SER A 2 13.59 4.70 19.16
CA SER A 2 12.86 3.44 18.92
C SER A 2 11.44 3.61 18.38
N THR A 3 10.67 4.53 18.95
CA THR A 3 9.27 4.77 18.57
C THR A 3 9.08 5.27 17.13
N LEU A 4 10.03 6.06 16.64
CA LEU A 4 10.00 6.53 15.26
C LEU A 4 10.26 5.38 14.28
N LEU A 5 11.22 4.51 14.59
CA LEU A 5 11.61 3.39 13.73
C LEU A 5 10.47 2.38 13.54
N GLY A 6 9.75 2.02 14.60
CA GLY A 6 8.60 1.12 14.48
C GLY A 6 7.45 1.72 13.66
N ILE A 7 7.16 3.02 13.81
CA ILE A 7 6.17 3.72 12.96
C ILE A 7 6.62 3.67 11.49
N LEU A 8 7.89 3.93 11.23
CA LEU A 8 8.44 3.88 9.87
C LEU A 8 8.37 2.48 9.25
N ALA A 9 8.64 1.43 10.03
CA ALA A 9 8.46 0.04 9.58
C ALA A 9 6.99 -0.26 9.21
N ILE A 10 6.06 0.14 10.10
CA ILE A 10 4.62 -0.02 9.86
C ILE A 10 4.19 0.72 8.60
N LEU A 11 4.65 1.95 8.42
CA LEU A 11 4.34 2.76 7.24
C LEU A 11 4.92 2.13 5.96
N SER A 12 6.13 1.59 6.03
CA SER A 12 6.77 0.87 4.92
C SER A 12 5.94 -0.36 4.50
N ALA A 13 5.53 -1.17 5.47
CA ALA A 13 4.71 -2.35 5.21
C ALA A 13 3.31 -2.00 4.70
N ALA A 14 2.68 -0.95 5.24
CA ALA A 14 1.40 -0.45 4.75
C ALA A 14 1.52 0.12 3.32
N ALA A 15 2.61 0.82 2.99
CA ALA A 15 2.87 1.28 1.62
C ALA A 15 3.00 0.10 0.65
N ALA A 16 3.72 -0.96 1.03
CA ALA A 16 3.86 -2.15 0.20
C ALA A 16 2.50 -2.78 -0.14
N ALA A 17 1.60 -2.85 0.86
CA ALA A 17 0.22 -3.32 0.73
C ALA A 17 -0.67 -2.41 -0.13
N GLY A 18 -0.37 -1.11 -0.15
CA GLY A 18 -1.03 -0.12 -1.00
C GLY A 18 -0.74 -0.30 -2.49
N MET A 19 0.39 -0.93 -2.81
CA MET A 19 0.84 -1.24 -4.17
C MET A 19 0.34 -2.61 -4.64
N ARG A 20 0.75 -3.68 -3.94
CA ARG A 20 0.32 -5.05 -4.24
C ARG A 20 -0.28 -5.69 -3.02
N ILE A 21 -1.13 -6.70 -3.23
CA ILE A 21 -1.82 -7.36 -2.12
C ILE A 21 -1.16 -8.68 -1.81
N ALA A 22 -1.11 -9.61 -2.77
CA ALA A 22 -0.64 -10.97 -2.46
C ALA A 22 0.87 -11.04 -2.31
N LEU A 23 1.60 -10.36 -3.20
CA LEU A 23 3.06 -10.41 -3.24
C LEU A 23 3.72 -9.99 -1.91
N PRO A 24 3.42 -8.80 -1.33
CA PRO A 24 4.04 -8.41 -0.06
C PRO A 24 3.60 -9.31 1.10
N LEU A 25 2.35 -9.79 1.10
CA LEU A 25 1.83 -10.67 2.14
C LEU A 25 2.47 -12.07 2.10
N LEU A 26 2.78 -12.58 0.90
CA LEU A 26 3.53 -13.81 0.69
C LEU A 26 4.95 -13.66 1.23
N ILE A 27 5.63 -12.57 0.89
CA ILE A 27 7.00 -12.29 1.35
C ILE A 27 7.06 -12.19 2.87
N VAL A 28 6.13 -11.47 3.49
CA VAL A 28 6.07 -11.33 4.95
C VAL A 28 5.98 -12.68 5.65
N GLY A 29 5.12 -13.59 5.17
CA GLY A 29 4.99 -14.90 5.79
C GLY A 29 6.14 -15.86 5.48
N LEU A 30 6.79 -15.73 4.32
CA LEU A 30 8.02 -16.48 4.01
C LEU A 30 9.21 -16.04 4.89
N ILE A 31 9.34 -14.74 5.17
CA ILE A 31 10.41 -14.19 6.02
C ILE A 31 10.28 -14.68 7.47
N GLN A 32 9.06 -14.77 7.99
CA GLN A 32 8.83 -15.11 9.40
C GLN A 32 9.13 -16.57 9.76
N GLY A 33 9.21 -17.49 8.79
CA GLY A 33 9.43 -18.92 9.04
C GLY A 33 8.25 -19.66 9.71
N GLN A 34 7.42 -18.95 10.50
CA GLN A 34 6.12 -19.40 11.02
C GLN A 34 4.94 -18.77 10.26
N LEU A 35 5.12 -18.63 8.94
CA LEU A 35 4.06 -18.70 7.92
C LEU A 35 2.66 -18.22 8.43
N TRP A 36 2.49 -16.94 8.76
CA TRP A 36 1.20 -16.26 9.07
C TRP A 36 0.62 -16.37 10.50
N SER A 37 1.36 -16.86 11.49
CA SER A 37 0.92 -16.86 12.92
C SER A 37 0.57 -15.45 13.43
N GLU A 38 1.35 -14.44 13.04
CA GLU A 38 1.18 -13.05 13.47
C GLU A 38 0.24 -12.24 12.57
N VAL A 39 -0.18 -12.80 11.44
CA VAL A 39 -1.03 -12.09 10.48
C VAL A 39 -2.50 -12.24 10.88
N PRO A 40 -3.24 -11.14 11.13
CA PRO A 40 -4.65 -11.22 11.47
C PRO A 40 -5.44 -11.97 10.41
N LEU A 41 -6.47 -12.74 10.81
CA LEU A 41 -7.34 -13.57 9.95
C LEU A 41 -6.67 -14.81 9.33
N LEU A 42 -5.41 -14.72 8.91
CA LEU A 42 -4.70 -15.83 8.25
C LEU A 42 -4.23 -16.92 9.21
N TRP A 43 -4.06 -16.62 10.50
CA TRP A 43 -3.65 -17.60 11.51
C TRP A 43 -4.60 -18.81 11.68
N ARG A 44 -5.87 -18.71 11.22
CA ARG A 44 -6.86 -19.80 11.33
C ARG A 44 -6.85 -20.76 10.16
N VAL A 45 -6.16 -20.41 9.07
CA VAL A 45 -6.17 -21.17 7.82
C VAL A 45 -4.88 -21.98 7.75
N ASN A 46 -4.94 -23.18 7.17
CA ASN A 46 -3.75 -23.98 6.97
C ASN A 46 -2.70 -23.19 6.16
N PRO A 47 -1.46 -23.02 6.67
CA PRO A 47 -0.43 -22.23 6.02
C PRO A 47 -0.13 -22.64 4.58
N GLN A 48 -0.20 -23.94 4.25
CA GLN A 48 0.05 -24.45 2.90
C GLN A 48 -1.01 -23.95 1.91
N VAL A 49 -2.27 -23.90 2.35
CA VAL A 49 -3.38 -23.38 1.54
C VAL A 49 -3.22 -21.88 1.31
N VAL A 50 -2.83 -21.14 2.35
CA VAL A 50 -2.55 -19.70 2.24
C VAL A 50 -1.43 -19.43 1.25
N VAL A 51 -0.33 -20.20 1.31
CA VAL A 51 0.78 -20.09 0.33
C VAL A 51 0.31 -20.40 -1.08
N ALA A 52 -0.46 -21.47 -1.28
CA ALA A 52 -0.94 -21.83 -2.61
C ALA A 52 -1.84 -20.73 -3.20
N VAL A 53 -2.74 -20.17 -2.39
CA VAL A 53 -3.64 -19.08 -2.79
C VAL A 53 -2.85 -17.80 -3.07
N LEU A 54 -1.95 -17.38 -2.17
CA LEU A 54 -1.15 -16.17 -2.33
C LEU A 54 -0.19 -16.28 -3.50
N THR A 55 0.40 -17.46 -3.74
CA THR A 55 1.26 -17.71 -4.90
C THR A 55 0.46 -17.63 -6.19
N SER A 56 -0.71 -18.30 -6.24
CA SER A 56 -1.60 -18.24 -7.40
C SER A 56 -2.06 -16.81 -7.68
N TRP A 57 -2.41 -16.06 -6.64
CA TRP A 57 -2.81 -14.65 -6.77
C TRP A 57 -1.65 -13.74 -7.15
N SER A 58 -0.43 -13.98 -6.64
CA SER A 58 0.76 -13.23 -7.02
C SER A 58 1.13 -13.45 -8.49
N LEU A 59 1.02 -14.69 -8.99
CA LEU A 59 1.16 -15.00 -10.40
C LEU A 59 0.08 -14.28 -11.23
N PHE A 60 -1.17 -14.28 -10.75
CA PHE A 60 -2.25 -13.55 -11.41
C PHE A 60 -2.00 -12.03 -11.42
N GLU A 61 -1.47 -11.46 -10.33
CA GLU A 61 -1.05 -10.06 -10.22
C GLU A 61 0.06 -9.71 -11.24
N LEU A 62 1.03 -10.59 -11.43
CA LEU A 62 2.13 -10.43 -12.39
C LEU A 62 1.66 -10.54 -13.84
N PHE A 63 0.95 -11.62 -14.18
CA PHE A 63 0.52 -11.88 -15.57
C PHE A 63 -0.69 -11.05 -15.98
N GLY A 64 -1.63 -10.81 -15.07
CA GLY A 64 -2.84 -10.01 -15.31
C GLY A 64 -2.53 -8.54 -15.59
N SER A 65 -1.39 -8.03 -15.11
CA SER A 65 -0.95 -6.67 -15.39
C SER A 65 -0.58 -6.41 -16.85
N LYS A 66 -0.39 -7.47 -17.67
CA LYS A 66 0.06 -7.33 -19.07
C LYS A 66 -1.05 -6.99 -20.05
N LYS A 67 -2.32 -7.16 -19.68
CA LYS A 67 -3.49 -6.83 -20.51
C LYS A 67 -4.32 -5.74 -19.85
N LEU A 68 -4.83 -4.78 -20.62
CA LEU A 68 -5.66 -3.66 -20.11
C LEU A 68 -6.90 -4.13 -19.33
N LEU A 69 -7.55 -5.22 -19.76
CA LEU A 69 -8.67 -5.83 -19.05
C LEU A 69 -8.24 -6.43 -17.70
N GLY A 70 -7.10 -7.13 -17.67
CA GLY A 70 -6.53 -7.68 -16.44
C GLY A 70 -6.16 -6.57 -15.45
N GLN A 71 -5.58 -5.46 -15.94
CA GLN A 71 -5.29 -4.27 -15.11
C GLN A 71 -6.57 -3.70 -14.47
N ARG A 72 -7.68 -3.59 -15.20
CA ARG A 72 -8.96 -3.08 -14.64
C ARG A 72 -9.54 -4.00 -13.57
N VAL A 73 -9.58 -5.30 -13.85
CA VAL A 73 -10.11 -6.30 -12.89
C VAL A 73 -9.23 -6.30 -11.63
N LEU A 74 -7.90 -6.36 -11.79
CA LEU A 74 -6.96 -6.26 -10.68
C LEU A 74 -7.15 -4.96 -9.91
N GLN A 75 -7.40 -3.83 -10.58
CA GLN A 75 -7.61 -2.56 -9.91
C GLN A 75 -8.84 -2.52 -9.02
N ILE A 76 -9.97 -3.05 -9.49
CA ILE A 76 -11.21 -3.10 -8.71
C ILE A 76 -11.02 -4.00 -7.49
N VAL A 77 -10.47 -5.19 -7.70
CA VAL A 77 -10.21 -6.14 -6.61
C VAL A 77 -9.23 -5.52 -5.61
N GLN A 78 -8.12 -4.94 -6.09
CA GLN A 78 -7.14 -4.32 -5.21
C GLN A 78 -7.73 -3.12 -4.45
N LEU A 79 -8.53 -2.26 -5.09
CA LEU A 79 -9.18 -1.16 -4.38
C LEU A 79 -10.02 -1.63 -3.19
N LEU A 80 -10.74 -2.75 -3.36
CA LEU A 80 -11.59 -3.30 -2.30
C LEU A 80 -10.77 -3.95 -1.16
N PHE A 81 -9.72 -4.71 -1.51
CA PHE A 81 -8.95 -5.49 -0.54
C PHE A 81 -7.72 -4.78 0.04
N THR A 82 -7.20 -3.74 -0.61
CA THR A 82 -6.06 -2.95 -0.13
C THR A 82 -6.24 -2.41 1.29
N PRO A 83 -7.36 -1.77 1.68
CA PRO A 83 -7.52 -1.30 3.07
C PRO A 83 -7.43 -2.44 4.09
N LEU A 84 -8.00 -3.60 3.76
CA LEU A 84 -7.93 -4.78 4.62
C LEU A 84 -6.50 -5.30 4.76
N VAL A 85 -5.79 -5.47 3.65
CA VAL A 85 -4.41 -5.98 3.66
C VAL A 85 -3.43 -4.95 4.24
N GLY A 86 -3.66 -3.66 4.03
CA GLY A 86 -2.92 -2.57 4.67
C GLY A 86 -3.03 -2.61 6.20
N ALA A 87 -4.24 -2.84 6.73
CA ALA A 87 -4.43 -3.05 8.17
C ALA A 87 -3.71 -4.32 8.66
N MET A 88 -3.86 -5.44 7.94
CA MET A 88 -3.21 -6.70 8.30
C MET A 88 -1.69 -6.54 8.36
N MET A 89 -1.09 -5.91 7.35
CA MET A 89 0.36 -5.68 7.28
C MET A 89 0.85 -4.76 8.41
N ALA A 90 0.14 -3.67 8.67
CA ALA A 90 0.48 -2.75 9.76
C ALA A 90 0.42 -3.43 11.14
N ILE A 91 -0.64 -4.21 11.40
CA ILE A 91 -0.80 -4.96 12.64
C ILE A 91 0.25 -6.07 12.76
N THR A 92 0.53 -6.79 11.67
CA THR A 92 1.54 -7.86 11.64
C THR A 92 2.90 -7.31 12.02
N VAL A 93 3.33 -6.22 11.38
CA VAL A 93 4.61 -5.60 11.69
C VAL A 93 4.63 -5.05 13.11
N ALA A 94 3.55 -4.45 13.59
CA ALA A 94 3.46 -4.00 14.98
C ALA A 94 3.61 -5.15 15.98
N ARG A 95 2.96 -6.29 15.74
CA ARG A 95 3.07 -7.49 16.59
C ARG A 95 4.48 -8.06 16.60
N LEU A 96 5.11 -8.18 15.44
CA LEU A 96 6.48 -8.66 15.31
C LEU A 96 7.48 -7.74 16.02
N LEU A 97 7.26 -6.43 15.90
CA LEU A 97 8.05 -5.43 16.63
C LEU A 97 7.85 -5.54 18.14
N THR A 98 6.70 -5.99 18.64
CA THR A 98 6.47 -6.22 20.07
C THR A 98 6.98 -7.56 20.60
N SER A 99 6.99 -8.63 19.79
CA SER A 99 7.31 -9.99 20.26
C SER A 99 8.78 -10.36 20.12
N GLU A 100 9.36 -10.19 18.92
CA GLU A 100 10.69 -10.71 18.60
C GLU A 100 11.68 -9.65 18.11
N LEU A 101 11.21 -8.62 17.40
CA LEU A 101 12.10 -7.58 16.86
C LEU A 101 12.49 -6.51 17.89
N ALA A 102 11.72 -6.34 18.96
CA ALA A 102 12.02 -5.37 20.04
C ALA A 102 13.36 -5.67 20.74
N SER A 103 13.68 -6.96 20.92
CA SER A 103 14.90 -7.39 21.62
C SER A 103 16.15 -7.20 20.76
N GLN A 104 16.04 -7.36 19.43
CA GLN A 104 17.17 -7.17 18.51
C GLN A 104 17.51 -5.70 18.23
N LEU A 105 16.54 -4.80 18.35
CA LEU A 105 16.71 -3.39 17.99
C LEU A 105 16.71 -2.43 19.21
N GLU A 106 16.78 -2.96 20.43
CA GLU A 106 16.71 -2.20 21.70
C GLU A 106 15.60 -1.14 21.69
N MET A 107 14.42 -1.54 21.18
CA MET A 107 13.32 -0.60 20.98
C MET A 107 12.36 -0.61 22.16
N ASP A 108 12.52 0.35 23.05
CA ASP A 108 11.51 0.65 24.07
C ASP A 108 10.34 1.41 23.39
N PHE A 109 9.30 0.67 23.00
CA PHE A 109 8.19 1.16 22.18
C PHE A 109 6.86 1.01 22.92
N ARG A 110 6.18 2.13 23.17
CA ARG A 110 4.82 2.15 23.71
C ARG A 110 3.82 2.18 22.55
N PHE A 111 3.26 1.03 22.20
CA PHE A 111 2.40 0.92 21.02
C PHE A 111 1.09 1.70 21.20
N PRO A 112 0.66 2.48 20.20
CA PRO A 112 -0.74 2.87 20.12
C PRO A 112 -1.59 1.58 20.02
N PRO A 113 -2.86 1.62 20.45
CA PRO A 113 -3.73 0.47 20.36
C PRO A 113 -3.72 -0.14 18.95
N LEU A 114 -3.69 -1.47 18.85
CA LEU A 114 -3.58 -2.18 17.56
C LEU A 114 -4.66 -1.77 16.54
N TRP A 115 -5.84 -1.35 17.01
CA TRP A 115 -6.91 -0.83 16.16
C TRP A 115 -6.53 0.49 15.48
N VAL A 116 -5.81 1.39 16.18
CA VAL A 116 -5.30 2.64 15.60
C VAL A 116 -4.25 2.34 14.54
N VAL A 117 -3.33 1.42 14.83
CA VAL A 117 -2.29 0.99 13.90
C VAL A 117 -2.90 0.41 12.63
N GLY A 118 -3.89 -0.47 12.78
CA GLY A 118 -4.64 -1.04 11.66
C GLY A 118 -5.39 0.02 10.86
N ALA A 119 -6.03 1.00 11.52
CA ALA A 119 -6.74 2.09 10.86
C ALA A 119 -5.79 2.99 10.06
N ILE A 120 -4.64 3.37 10.62
CA ILE A 120 -3.62 4.16 9.93
C ILE A 120 -3.07 3.38 8.73
N GLY A 121 -2.73 2.11 8.92
CA GLY A 121 -2.22 1.25 7.84
C GLY A 121 -3.22 1.08 6.70
N SER A 122 -4.50 0.87 7.02
CA SER A 122 -5.60 0.79 6.06
C SER A 122 -5.76 2.08 5.26
N LEU A 123 -5.87 3.22 5.95
CA LEU A 123 -6.07 4.52 5.31
C LEU A 123 -4.88 4.90 4.43
N PHE A 124 -3.66 4.61 4.89
CA PHE A 124 -2.43 4.88 4.18
C PHE A 124 -2.28 4.04 2.91
N ALA A 125 -2.52 2.73 3.01
CA ALA A 125 -2.52 1.82 1.87
C ALA A 125 -3.58 2.21 0.84
N LEU A 126 -4.78 2.57 1.30
CA LEU A 126 -5.87 3.05 0.47
C LEU A 126 -5.52 4.37 -0.25
N ALA A 127 -4.88 5.31 0.44
CA ALA A 127 -4.46 6.58 -0.15
C ALA A 127 -3.47 6.38 -1.31
N ILE A 128 -2.47 5.50 -1.14
CA ILE A 128 -1.52 5.13 -2.21
C ILE A 128 -2.29 4.51 -3.39
N ARG A 129 -3.22 3.60 -3.10
CA ARG A 129 -3.98 2.89 -4.13
C ARG A 129 -4.88 3.81 -4.95
N LEU A 130 -5.55 4.76 -4.31
CA LEU A 130 -6.41 5.74 -5.00
C LEU A 130 -5.60 6.58 -6.00
N VAL A 131 -4.39 6.99 -5.63
CA VAL A 131 -3.53 7.77 -6.53
C VAL A 131 -3.04 6.95 -7.71
N ALA A 132 -2.68 5.68 -7.48
CA ALA A 132 -2.31 4.75 -8.56
C ALA A 132 -3.45 4.57 -9.58
N ILE A 133 -4.68 4.31 -9.09
CA ILE A 133 -5.89 4.17 -9.94
C ILE A 133 -6.19 5.47 -10.69
N GLY A 134 -6.04 6.57 -9.99
CA GLY A 134 -6.07 7.88 -10.56
C GLY A 134 -5.21 8.18 -11.76
N TRP A 135 -3.93 7.86 -11.62
CA TRP A 135 -2.96 7.97 -12.70
C TRP A 135 -3.35 7.08 -13.87
N PHE A 136 -3.87 5.88 -13.59
CA PHE A 136 -4.41 5.01 -14.62
C PHE A 136 -5.54 5.67 -15.42
N PHE A 137 -6.51 6.32 -14.76
CA PHE A 137 -7.60 7.03 -15.44
C PHE A 137 -7.09 8.21 -16.27
N ARG A 138 -6.14 8.99 -15.75
CA ARG A 138 -5.58 10.15 -16.47
C ARG A 138 -4.74 9.73 -17.68
N LEU A 139 -3.96 8.65 -17.56
CA LEU A 139 -3.05 8.17 -18.61
C LEU A 139 -3.73 7.18 -19.57
N ARG A 140 -5.02 6.85 -19.38
CA ARG A 140 -5.79 5.86 -20.17
C ARG A 140 -5.12 4.47 -20.24
N GLY A 141 -4.37 4.11 -19.20
CA GLY A 141 -3.57 2.89 -19.14
C GLY A 141 -2.25 3.14 -18.40
N LEU A 142 -1.83 2.19 -17.56
CA LEU A 142 -0.52 2.27 -16.91
C LEU A 142 0.53 1.65 -17.85
N PRO A 143 1.62 2.37 -18.17
CA PRO A 143 2.71 1.79 -18.95
C PRO A 143 3.35 0.64 -18.16
N PHE A 144 3.78 -0.40 -18.88
CA PHE A 144 4.33 -1.62 -18.29
C PHE A 144 5.44 -1.37 -17.24
N TRP A 145 6.29 -0.37 -17.49
CA TRP A 145 7.35 0.04 -16.57
C TRP A 145 6.84 0.43 -15.18
N VAL A 146 5.65 1.02 -15.07
CA VAL A 146 5.08 1.42 -13.77
C VAL A 146 4.65 0.21 -12.97
N THR A 147 4.09 -0.83 -13.61
CA THR A 147 3.74 -2.06 -12.89
C THR A 147 4.98 -2.81 -12.40
N VAL A 148 6.05 -2.84 -13.19
CA VAL A 148 7.33 -3.41 -12.74
C VAL A 148 7.90 -2.63 -11.56
N LEU A 149 7.77 -1.30 -11.59
CA LEU A 149 8.21 -0.44 -10.50
C LEU A 149 7.37 -0.66 -9.23
N GLU A 150 6.05 -0.83 -9.37
CA GLU A 150 5.12 -1.16 -8.29
C GLU A 150 5.48 -2.49 -7.62
N ASP A 151 5.83 -3.51 -8.41
CA ASP A 151 6.32 -4.80 -7.90
C ASP A 151 7.63 -4.64 -7.13
N LEU A 152 8.60 -3.90 -7.70
CA LEU A 152 9.89 -3.66 -7.09
C LEU A 152 9.76 -2.89 -5.76
N PHE A 153 8.95 -1.83 -5.73
CA PHE A 153 8.70 -1.08 -4.50
C PHE A 153 7.96 -1.91 -3.47
N SER A 154 6.97 -2.72 -3.87
CA SER A 154 6.24 -3.57 -2.94
C SER A 154 7.16 -4.57 -2.24
N VAL A 155 8.00 -5.28 -3.01
CA VAL A 155 9.03 -6.19 -2.46
C VAL A 155 10.02 -5.43 -1.57
N GLY A 156 10.58 -4.34 -2.09
CA GLY A 156 11.62 -3.56 -1.43
C GLY A 156 11.15 -2.98 -0.10
N LEU A 157 9.93 -2.43 -0.06
CA LEU A 157 9.34 -1.85 1.14
C LEU A 157 9.06 -2.89 2.24
N VAL A 158 8.67 -4.11 1.88
CA VAL A 158 8.56 -5.21 2.85
C VAL A 158 9.93 -5.55 3.42
N LEU A 159 10.93 -5.73 2.56
CA LEU A 159 12.29 -6.04 3.02
C LEU A 159 12.87 -4.92 3.90
N PHE A 160 12.65 -3.67 3.53
CA PHE A 160 13.07 -2.52 4.33
C PHE A 160 12.29 -2.39 5.63
N ALA A 161 11.01 -2.78 5.68
CA ALA A 161 10.25 -2.77 6.93
C ALA A 161 10.90 -3.64 8.01
N PHE A 162 11.53 -4.76 7.62
CA PHE A 162 12.21 -5.67 8.56
C PHE A 162 13.70 -5.34 8.75
N LYS A 163 14.43 -5.03 7.68
CA LYS A 163 15.90 -4.89 7.74
C LYS A 163 16.40 -3.46 7.90
N ALA A 164 15.67 -2.47 7.40
CA ALA A 164 16.08 -1.07 7.45
C ALA A 164 14.86 -0.13 7.58
N PRO A 165 14.16 -0.15 8.74
CA PRO A 165 12.90 0.58 8.93
C PRO A 165 12.98 2.04 8.55
N LYS A 166 14.11 2.69 8.87
CA LYS A 166 14.35 4.10 8.56
C LYS A 166 14.27 4.38 7.06
N ASN A 167 14.93 3.55 6.24
CA ASN A 167 14.96 3.74 4.80
C ASN A 167 13.60 3.41 4.17
N GLY A 168 12.97 2.31 4.59
CA GLY A 168 11.64 1.91 4.12
C GLY A 168 10.57 2.95 4.45
N GLY A 169 10.56 3.44 5.68
CA GLY A 169 9.61 4.46 6.11
C GLY A 169 9.86 5.83 5.46
N LEU A 170 11.11 6.21 5.19
CA LEU A 170 11.40 7.41 4.39
C LEU A 170 10.84 7.32 2.98
N ILE A 171 10.99 6.15 2.32
CA ILE A 171 10.39 5.90 1.01
C ILE A 171 8.86 5.96 1.11
N ALA A 172 8.26 5.38 2.17
CA ALA A 172 6.82 5.44 2.40
C ALA A 172 6.31 6.89 2.55
N ILE A 173 7.02 7.72 3.31
CA ILE A 173 6.68 9.14 3.46
C ILE A 173 6.84 9.89 2.14
N LEU A 174 7.88 9.59 1.34
CA LEU A 174 8.06 10.17 0.02
C LEU A 174 6.93 9.79 -0.93
N LEU A 175 6.46 8.53 -0.88
CA LEU A 175 5.28 8.08 -1.62
C LEU A 175 4.01 8.81 -1.16
N LEU A 176 3.83 9.02 0.15
CA LEU A 176 2.72 9.81 0.67
C LEU A 176 2.78 11.27 0.18
N TRP A 177 3.97 11.84 0.11
CA TRP A 177 4.14 13.18 -0.45
C TRP A 177 3.73 13.24 -1.92
N ILE A 178 4.08 12.22 -2.72
CA ILE A 178 3.60 12.08 -4.10
C ILE A 178 2.08 11.97 -4.15
N VAL A 179 1.47 11.22 -3.23
CA VAL A 179 0.01 11.07 -3.10
C VAL A 179 -0.66 12.43 -2.90
N VAL A 180 -0.17 13.23 -1.96
CA VAL A 180 -0.71 14.57 -1.65
C VAL A 180 -0.51 15.54 -2.83
N ARG A 181 0.65 15.49 -3.49
CA ARG A 181 0.92 16.33 -4.66
C ARG A 181 0.00 15.96 -5.83
N SER A 182 -0.21 14.67 -6.06
CA SER A 182 -1.06 14.17 -7.13
C SER A 182 -2.53 14.53 -6.91
N SER A 183 -3.03 14.41 -5.67
CA SER A 183 -4.42 14.76 -5.35
C SER A 183 -4.68 16.26 -5.55
N THR A 184 -3.72 17.10 -5.15
CA THR A 184 -3.78 18.55 -5.37
C THR A 184 -3.82 18.89 -6.86
N ALA A 185 -2.97 18.23 -7.67
CA ALA A 185 -2.93 18.44 -9.11
C ALA A 185 -4.26 18.09 -9.80
N TRP A 186 -4.96 17.03 -9.37
CA TRP A 186 -6.28 16.72 -9.89
C TRP A 186 -7.35 17.70 -9.44
N ARG A 187 -7.32 18.13 -8.17
CA ARG A 187 -8.28 19.13 -7.68
C ARG A 187 -8.20 20.39 -8.54
N THR A 188 -6.99 20.85 -8.85
CA THR A 188 -6.79 22.02 -9.71
C THR A 188 -7.27 21.77 -11.14
N TRP A 189 -7.00 20.59 -11.72
CA TRP A 189 -7.48 20.24 -13.06
C TRP A 189 -9.02 20.19 -13.13
N PHE A 190 -9.65 19.59 -12.12
CA PHE A 190 -11.11 19.50 -12.04
C PHE A 190 -11.76 20.88 -11.93
N LEU A 191 -11.23 21.76 -11.08
CA LEU A 191 -11.70 23.14 -10.94
C LEU A 191 -11.51 23.95 -12.23
N ALA A 192 -10.36 23.84 -12.90
CA ALA A 192 -10.09 24.54 -14.15
C ALA A 192 -11.03 24.12 -15.30
N ASN A 193 -11.40 22.84 -15.35
CA ASN A 193 -12.38 22.35 -16.32
C ASN A 193 -13.81 22.84 -16.00
N HIS A 194 -14.20 22.89 -14.71
CA HIS A 194 -15.52 23.39 -14.31
C HIS A 194 -15.71 24.90 -14.59
N SER A 195 -14.65 25.70 -14.49
CA SER A 195 -14.72 27.12 -14.83
C SER A 195 -14.82 27.39 -16.34
N ARG A 196 -14.46 26.43 -17.20
CA ARG A 196 -14.57 26.55 -18.66
C ARG A 196 -15.95 26.21 -19.20
N ASP A 197 -16.72 25.42 -18.48
CA ASP A 197 -18.09 25.02 -18.84
C ASP A 197 -19.17 25.98 -18.29
N GLN A 198 -18.78 27.05 -17.57
CA GLN A 198 -19.71 28.13 -17.24
C GLN A 198 -19.98 28.98 -18.48
N PRO A 199 -21.25 29.13 -18.91
CA PRO A 199 -21.59 30.01 -20.02
C PRO A 199 -21.17 31.42 -19.66
N SER A 200 -20.32 32.05 -20.47
CA SER A 200 -20.01 33.46 -20.34
C SER A 200 -21.31 34.25 -20.42
N GLU A 201 -21.70 34.86 -19.29
CA GLU A 201 -22.83 35.78 -19.21
C GLU A 201 -22.69 36.83 -20.33
N PRO A 202 -23.72 37.06 -21.17
CA PRO A 202 -23.61 38.00 -22.26
C PRO A 202 -23.41 39.39 -21.65
N LYS A 203 -22.18 39.91 -21.82
CA LYS A 203 -21.81 41.27 -21.42
C LYS A 203 -22.71 42.24 -22.18
N ASN A 204 -23.76 42.69 -21.50
CA ASN A 204 -24.70 43.67 -21.99
C ASN A 204 -23.90 44.93 -22.34
N ARG A 205 -23.73 45.17 -23.66
CA ARG A 205 -23.19 46.44 -24.16
C ARG A 205 -24.34 47.43 -24.14
N GLN A 206 -24.31 48.34 -23.18
CA GLN A 206 -24.99 49.64 -23.27
C GLN A 206 -23.95 50.69 -23.65
#